data_AF-A0A3M1E0B1-F1
#
_entry.id   AF-A0A3M1E0B1-F1
#
_cell.length_a   1.000
_cell.length_b   1.000
_cell.length_c   1.000
_cell.angle_alpha   90.00
_cell.angle_beta   90.00
_cell.angle_gamma   90.00
#
_symmetry.space_group_name_H-M   'P 1'
#
loop_
_entity.id
_entity.type
_entity.pdbx_description
1 polymer ?
#
loop_
_entity_poly.entity_id
_entity_poly.type
_entity_poly.pdbx_seq_one_letter_code
_entity_poly.pdbx_strand_id
1 'polypeptide(L)'
;MPATGISATLTDAIRLKRQAEKSDMSEHFDDSYEFPELRDNPLDAVQQALEQGDNETALELAETCLEENPFDVEALNYCAVAASNLGDHAKALMLYRKALRFDPGNGALHHNFGVLLERLGRYQEAYDHFWRSLELQPDFPEAYVNLGNVLDEMGRTHEALQMYRRALKRLPQAPDIYYNIGYALNRIGQFAEAMEFFERALALKPEDPAALNGYGFALANQGRDEEALVWYQRALEQADTANYHYNLGLSLRRLGREQEALQAFDRAIERHPDFFEALIERAIQLSHQDRFEEALADLNRAEQLDPESSEPAFYRSMVLERWGRLPEALREIERCLERDPDFGMARNNRGNLLLKLGRLDEALACFDALLAESSDLAVAHYNRACVMARKRQVREAVRSLEQAIAREPGFLRDALVDPDFDPIRQRPTFQALLQRK
;
A
#
# COMPACT_ATOMS: atom_id res chain seq x y z
N MET A 1 -17.00 4.31 43.16
CA MET A 1 -16.01 4.69 44.19
C MET A 1 -14.66 4.19 43.72
N PRO A 2 -13.71 5.06 43.36
CA PRO A 2 -12.48 4.63 42.72
C PRO A 2 -11.41 4.31 43.76
N ALA A 3 -10.68 3.21 43.53
CA ALA A 3 -9.46 2.86 44.22
C ALA A 3 -8.28 3.38 43.38
N THR A 4 -7.83 4.58 43.72
CA THR A 4 -6.58 5.20 43.25
C THR A 4 -5.66 5.29 44.46
N GLY A 5 -4.46 4.70 44.40
CA GLY A 5 -3.47 4.96 45.46
C GLY A 5 -2.30 4.00 45.61
N ILE A 6 -1.69 3.50 44.54
CA ILE A 6 -0.39 2.79 44.66
C ILE A 6 0.67 3.31 43.67
N SER A 7 0.30 3.76 42.47
CA SER A 7 1.25 4.28 41.47
C SER A 7 1.95 5.61 41.85
N ALA A 8 1.40 6.40 42.78
CA ALA A 8 1.93 7.73 43.11
C ALA A 8 3.12 7.74 44.10
N THR A 9 3.63 6.59 44.56
CA THR A 9 4.55 6.57 45.72
C THR A 9 6.02 6.38 45.38
N LEU A 10 6.34 5.65 44.30
CA LEU A 10 7.75 5.37 43.94
C LEU A 10 8.37 6.52 43.15
N THR A 11 7.63 7.06 42.17
CA THR A 11 8.07 8.20 41.35
C THR A 11 8.28 9.47 42.19
N ASP A 12 7.39 9.73 43.16
CA ASP A 12 7.52 10.86 44.07
C ASP A 12 8.70 10.68 45.05
N ALA A 13 8.97 9.45 45.51
CA ALA A 13 10.12 9.16 46.37
C ALA A 13 11.47 9.36 45.64
N ILE A 14 11.56 8.93 44.36
CA ILE A 14 12.77 9.13 43.53
C ILE A 14 12.98 10.62 43.21
N ARG A 15 11.88 11.35 42.91
CA ARG A 15 11.91 12.79 42.68
C ARG A 15 12.37 13.58 43.91
N LEU A 16 11.88 13.21 45.09
CA LEU A 16 12.25 13.82 46.37
C LEU A 16 13.72 13.55 46.72
N LYS A 17 14.21 12.34 46.48
CA LYS A 17 15.64 11.99 46.68
C LYS A 17 16.57 12.81 45.77
N ARG A 18 16.22 12.96 44.48
CA ARG A 18 16.96 13.82 43.53
C ARG A 18 16.93 15.31 43.88
N GLN A 19 15.85 15.79 44.52
CA GLN A 19 15.78 17.15 45.05
C GLN A 19 16.68 17.33 46.28
N ALA A 20 16.73 16.34 47.17
CA ALA A 20 17.58 16.35 48.35
C ALA A 20 19.09 16.27 48.00
N GLU A 21 19.48 15.46 47.01
CA GLU A 21 20.88 15.30 46.59
C GLU A 21 21.44 16.51 45.81
N LYS A 22 20.58 17.35 45.22
CA LYS A 22 20.98 18.59 44.53
C LYS A 22 21.10 19.82 45.45
N SER A 23 20.53 19.76 46.65
CA SER A 23 20.66 20.80 47.66
C SER A 23 21.65 20.36 48.72
N ASP A 24 22.85 20.93 48.71
CA ASP A 24 23.91 20.72 49.70
C ASP A 24 23.49 21.29 51.08
N MET A 25 22.55 20.61 51.74
CA MET A 25 22.04 20.95 53.07
C MET A 25 22.02 19.68 53.92
N SER A 26 23.07 19.53 54.71
CA SER A 26 23.14 18.57 55.80
C SER A 26 22.05 18.87 56.82
N GLU A 27 21.03 18.04 56.95
CA GLU A 27 20.27 17.93 58.20
C GLU A 27 19.54 16.59 58.27
N HIS A 28 19.50 16.06 59.50
CA HIS A 28 19.12 14.70 59.85
C HIS A 28 17.76 14.27 59.28
N PHE A 29 17.78 13.25 58.41
CA PHE A 29 16.59 12.47 58.09
C PHE A 29 16.62 11.17 58.88
N ASP A 30 15.47 10.91 59.49
CA ASP A 30 15.15 9.78 60.35
C ASP A 30 15.34 8.43 59.62
N ASP A 31 16.24 7.59 60.15
CA ASP A 31 16.64 6.25 59.65
C ASP A 31 15.53 5.18 59.76
N SER A 32 14.25 5.55 59.68
CA SER A 32 13.12 4.64 59.93
C SER A 32 12.06 4.59 58.82
N TYR A 33 12.43 4.95 57.58
CA TYR A 33 11.67 4.48 56.42
C TYR A 33 12.19 3.10 56.02
N GLU A 34 11.58 2.06 56.59
CA GLU A 34 11.68 0.71 56.05
C GLU A 34 11.10 0.71 54.64
N PHE A 35 12.00 0.64 53.65
CA PHE A 35 11.66 0.23 52.30
C PHE A 35 10.86 -1.08 52.41
N PRO A 36 9.69 -1.21 51.74
CA PRO A 36 9.14 -2.53 51.53
C PRO A 36 10.25 -3.37 50.91
N GLU A 37 10.64 -4.46 51.55
CA GLU A 37 11.60 -5.42 51.02
C GLU A 37 11.07 -5.97 49.69
N LEU A 38 11.32 -5.24 48.61
CA LEU A 38 11.32 -5.78 47.25
C LEU A 38 12.56 -6.65 47.17
N ARG A 39 12.41 -7.90 47.62
CA ARG A 39 13.08 -8.98 46.89
C ARG A 39 12.63 -8.83 45.44
N ASP A 40 13.60 -8.66 44.54
CA ASP A 40 13.60 -8.99 43.12
C ASP A 40 14.36 -7.91 42.31
N ASN A 41 14.95 -8.31 41.19
CA ASN A 41 15.92 -7.53 40.40
C ASN A 41 15.29 -6.20 39.95
N PRO A 42 15.96 -5.03 40.05
CA PRO A 42 15.38 -3.75 39.61
C PRO A 42 14.92 -3.74 38.14
N LEU A 43 15.48 -4.62 37.31
CA LEU A 43 15.06 -4.83 35.93
C LEU A 43 13.71 -5.55 35.78
N ASP A 44 13.26 -6.31 36.79
CA ASP A 44 11.95 -6.97 36.76
C ASP A 44 10.83 -5.92 36.79
N ALA A 45 11.02 -4.84 37.55
CA ALA A 45 10.09 -3.70 37.58
C ALA A 45 10.05 -2.95 36.23
N VAL A 46 11.20 -2.82 35.57
CA VAL A 46 11.28 -2.24 34.21
C VAL A 46 10.51 -3.10 33.22
N GLN A 47 10.73 -4.42 33.24
CA GLN A 47 10.04 -5.35 32.36
C GLN A 47 8.53 -5.33 32.61
N GLN A 48 8.11 -5.34 33.88
CA GLN A 48 6.69 -5.27 34.24
C GLN A 48 6.03 -3.98 33.71
N ALA A 49 6.71 -2.84 33.81
CA ALA A 49 6.21 -1.58 33.25
C ALA A 49 6.07 -1.64 31.72
N LEU A 50 7.05 -2.22 31.02
CA LEU A 50 6.96 -2.45 29.56
C LEU A 50 5.80 -3.36 29.18
N GLU A 51 5.58 -4.46 29.92
CA GLU A 51 4.46 -5.38 29.69
C GLU A 51 3.10 -4.71 29.91
N GLN A 52 3.02 -3.74 30.83
CA GLN A 52 1.82 -2.93 31.07
C GLN A 52 1.65 -1.78 30.05
N GLY A 53 2.64 -1.56 29.17
CA GLY A 53 2.66 -0.45 28.24
C GLY A 53 2.98 0.91 28.88
N ASP A 54 3.38 0.94 30.15
CA ASP A 54 3.83 2.13 30.86
C ASP A 54 5.29 2.44 30.49
N ASN A 55 5.47 2.92 29.27
CA ASN A 55 6.78 3.19 28.69
C ASN A 55 7.50 4.38 29.37
N GLU A 56 6.77 5.30 29.99
CA GLU A 56 7.36 6.42 30.74
C GLU A 56 8.02 5.90 32.02
N THR A 57 7.29 5.13 32.83
CA THR A 57 7.83 4.51 34.05
C THR A 57 8.96 3.54 33.71
N ALA A 58 8.80 2.72 32.67
CA ALA A 58 9.85 1.81 32.22
C ALA A 58 11.13 2.56 31.84
N LEU A 59 11.02 3.69 31.16
CA LEU A 59 12.16 4.50 30.78
C LEU A 59 12.89 5.07 32.00
N GLU A 60 12.15 5.67 32.95
CA GLU A 60 12.72 6.22 34.19
C GLU A 60 13.45 5.15 35.00
N LEU A 61 12.81 4.00 35.23
CA LEU A 61 13.39 2.89 36.00
C LEU A 61 14.65 2.34 35.32
N ALA A 62 14.62 2.17 33.99
CA ALA A 62 15.77 1.69 33.24
C ALA A 62 16.94 2.70 33.28
N GLU A 63 16.66 4.00 33.23
CA GLU A 63 17.68 5.03 33.39
C GLU A 63 18.30 5.04 34.78
N THR A 64 17.51 4.86 35.84
CA THR A 64 18.04 4.71 37.20
C THR A 64 18.95 3.48 37.31
N CYS A 65 18.58 2.35 36.70
CA CYS A 65 19.47 1.17 36.63
C CYS A 65 20.79 1.50 35.91
N LEU A 66 20.74 2.33 34.86
CA LEU A 66 21.93 2.75 34.10
C LEU A 66 22.76 3.83 34.81
N GLU A 67 22.18 4.60 35.73
CA GLU A 67 22.93 5.51 36.62
C GLU A 67 23.80 4.72 37.59
N GLU A 68 23.28 3.62 38.13
CA GLU A 68 24.00 2.71 39.03
C GLU A 68 24.99 1.81 38.29
N ASN A 69 24.57 1.27 37.13
CA ASN A 69 25.40 0.42 36.27
C ASN A 69 25.32 0.84 34.79
N PRO A 70 26.18 1.77 34.33
CA PRO A 70 26.12 2.31 32.97
C PRO A 70 26.41 1.33 31.83
N PHE A 71 26.85 0.11 32.14
CA PHE A 71 27.24 -0.93 31.20
C PHE A 71 26.28 -2.13 31.20
N ASP A 72 25.21 -2.07 31.99
CA ASP A 72 24.20 -3.12 32.03
C ASP A 72 23.49 -3.25 30.67
N VAL A 73 23.74 -4.37 30.00
CA VAL A 73 23.25 -4.62 28.64
C VAL A 73 21.72 -4.77 28.61
N GLU A 74 21.15 -5.35 29.66
CA GLU A 74 19.72 -5.59 29.76
C GLU A 74 18.99 -4.28 30.09
N ALA A 75 19.52 -3.47 31.01
CA ALA A 75 19.01 -2.12 31.26
C ALA A 75 19.09 -1.23 29.99
N LEU A 76 20.18 -1.31 29.23
CA LEU A 76 20.33 -0.61 27.94
C LEU A 76 19.27 -1.05 26.93
N ASN A 77 18.97 -2.35 26.85
CA ASN A 77 17.92 -2.90 25.99
C ASN A 77 16.55 -2.34 26.38
N TYR A 78 16.14 -2.46 27.65
CA TYR A 78 14.84 -1.97 28.09
C TYR A 78 14.68 -0.46 27.93
N CYS A 79 15.73 0.31 28.24
CA CYS A 79 15.76 1.75 28.02
C CYS A 79 15.56 2.07 26.52
N ALA A 80 16.16 1.30 25.61
CA ALA A 80 16.01 1.48 24.17
C ALA A 80 14.59 1.13 23.69
N VAL A 81 13.99 0.05 24.21
CA VAL A 81 12.59 -0.33 23.91
C VAL A 81 11.63 0.77 24.36
N ALA A 82 11.74 1.22 25.62
CA ALA A 82 10.90 2.27 26.18
C ALA A 82 11.03 3.58 25.39
N ALA A 83 12.27 4.02 25.11
CA ALA A 83 12.52 5.21 24.29
C ALA A 83 11.92 5.08 22.88
N SER A 84 12.04 3.91 22.24
CA SER A 84 11.45 3.64 20.93
C SER A 84 9.91 3.72 20.95
N ASN A 85 9.28 3.22 22.02
CA ASN A 85 7.82 3.27 22.17
C ASN A 85 7.31 4.68 22.46
N LEU A 86 8.12 5.54 23.09
CA LEU A 86 7.85 6.96 23.31
C LEU A 86 8.19 7.85 22.10
N GLY A 87 8.71 7.27 21.01
CA GLY A 87 9.08 8.00 19.79
C GLY A 87 10.45 8.69 19.84
N ASP A 88 11.23 8.53 20.92
CA ASP A 88 12.61 9.00 20.99
C ASP A 88 13.56 8.01 20.27
N HIS A 89 13.41 7.96 18.95
CA HIS A 89 14.16 7.05 18.09
C HIS A 89 15.66 7.34 18.09
N ALA A 90 16.07 8.60 18.28
CA ALA A 90 17.47 8.98 18.36
C ALA A 90 18.14 8.36 19.60
N LYS A 91 17.49 8.43 20.75
CA LYS A 91 17.96 7.79 21.99
C LYS A 91 17.96 6.27 21.86
N ALA A 92 16.88 5.68 21.33
CA ALA A 92 16.80 4.23 21.13
C ALA A 92 17.94 3.71 20.22
N LEU A 93 18.23 4.40 19.11
CA LEU A 93 19.36 4.08 18.22
C LEU A 93 20.71 4.11 18.94
N MET A 94 20.95 5.15 19.74
CA MET A 94 22.17 5.29 20.52
C MET A 94 22.32 4.16 21.55
N LEU A 95 21.23 3.82 22.25
CA LEU A 95 21.22 2.79 23.29
C LEU A 95 21.46 1.40 22.71
N TYR A 96 20.81 1.02 21.60
CA TYR A 96 21.08 -0.27 20.94
C TYR A 96 22.53 -0.38 20.45
N ARG A 97 23.09 0.69 19.85
CA ARG A 97 24.51 0.72 19.46
C ARG A 97 25.44 0.61 20.67
N LYS A 98 25.06 1.16 21.82
CA LYS A 98 25.82 1.03 23.07
C LYS A 98 25.73 -0.40 23.61
N ALA A 99 24.53 -0.99 23.67
CA ALA A 99 24.32 -2.36 24.13
C ALA A 99 25.11 -3.38 23.28
N LEU A 100 25.02 -3.29 21.95
CA LEU A 100 25.76 -4.18 21.04
C LEU A 100 27.27 -3.98 21.02
N ARG A 101 27.78 -2.82 21.48
CA ARG A 101 29.23 -2.65 21.70
C ARG A 101 29.71 -3.47 22.90
N PHE A 102 28.86 -3.67 23.91
CA PHE A 102 29.19 -4.45 25.09
C PHE A 102 28.91 -5.95 24.90
N ASP A 103 27.83 -6.29 24.20
CA ASP A 103 27.47 -7.68 23.89
C ASP A 103 27.10 -7.85 22.41
N PRO A 104 28.10 -7.94 21.51
CA PRO A 104 27.87 -8.16 20.07
C PRO A 104 27.37 -9.58 19.75
N GLY A 105 27.34 -10.49 20.72
CA GLY A 105 26.86 -11.87 20.57
C GLY A 105 25.39 -12.04 20.92
N ASN A 106 24.70 -10.96 21.28
CA ASN A 106 23.32 -11.01 21.76
C ASN A 106 22.30 -11.02 20.62
N GLY A 107 21.75 -12.19 20.32
CA GLY A 107 20.73 -12.35 19.27
C GLY A 107 19.47 -11.51 19.52
N ALA A 108 19.04 -11.35 20.76
CA ALA A 108 17.85 -10.57 21.12
C ALA A 108 18.06 -9.06 20.91
N LEU A 109 19.24 -8.53 21.22
CA LEU A 109 19.58 -7.12 20.90
C LEU A 109 19.58 -6.87 19.39
N HIS A 110 20.16 -7.79 18.62
CA HIS A 110 20.14 -7.69 17.17
C HIS A 110 18.70 -7.68 16.63
N HIS A 111 17.83 -8.56 17.14
CA HIS A 111 16.41 -8.56 16.80
C HIS A 111 15.72 -7.23 17.14
N ASN A 112 15.81 -6.79 18.39
CA ASN A 112 15.10 -5.58 18.84
C ASN A 112 15.60 -4.32 18.13
N PHE A 113 16.89 -4.26 17.82
CA PHE A 113 17.43 -3.18 17.00
C PHE A 113 16.92 -3.27 15.55
N GLY A 114 16.82 -4.47 14.98
CA GLY A 114 16.16 -4.70 13.69
C GLY A 114 14.72 -4.16 13.65
N VAL A 115 13.92 -4.42 14.69
CA VAL A 115 12.54 -3.92 14.81
C VAL A 115 12.48 -2.39 14.81
N LEU A 116 13.41 -1.73 15.52
CA LEU A 116 13.49 -0.26 15.48
C LEU A 116 13.86 0.25 14.08
N LEU A 117 14.82 -0.39 13.41
CA LEU A 117 15.26 0.00 12.07
C LEU A 117 14.15 -0.19 11.03
N GLU A 118 13.38 -1.26 11.13
CA GLU A 118 12.18 -1.51 10.33
C GLU A 118 11.15 -0.40 10.51
N ARG A 119 10.82 -0.04 11.77
CA ARG A 119 9.90 1.08 12.09
C ARG A 119 10.36 2.41 11.49
N LEU A 120 11.67 2.60 11.33
CA LEU A 120 12.28 3.78 10.73
C LEU A 120 12.41 3.71 9.19
N GLY A 121 11.91 2.63 8.55
CA GLY A 121 12.04 2.40 7.11
C GLY A 121 13.47 2.06 6.65
N ARG A 122 14.39 1.76 7.57
CA ARG A 122 15.79 1.42 7.28
C ARG A 122 15.93 -0.07 7.02
N TYR A 123 15.21 -0.53 5.99
CA TYR A 123 14.98 -1.96 5.72
C TYR A 123 16.27 -2.77 5.52
N GLN A 124 17.26 -2.24 4.79
CA GLN A 124 18.52 -2.97 4.58
C GLN A 124 19.28 -3.20 5.90
N GLU A 125 19.29 -2.22 6.80
CA GLU A 125 19.94 -2.38 8.10
C GLU A 125 19.13 -3.30 9.02
N ALA A 126 17.80 -3.22 8.98
CA ALA A 126 16.92 -4.14 9.69
C ALA A 126 17.18 -5.60 9.26
N TYR A 127 17.31 -5.83 7.95
CA TYR A 127 17.67 -7.13 7.37
C TYR A 127 18.98 -7.66 7.95
N ASP A 128 20.06 -6.85 7.96
CA ASP A 128 21.37 -7.28 8.48
C ASP A 128 21.30 -7.67 9.95
N HIS A 129 20.53 -6.89 10.74
CA HIS A 129 20.32 -7.15 12.17
C HIS A 129 19.46 -8.39 12.43
N PHE A 130 18.36 -8.59 11.72
CA PHE A 130 17.55 -9.81 11.85
C PHE A 130 18.29 -11.06 11.40
N TRP A 131 19.05 -10.97 10.32
CA TRP A 131 19.90 -12.07 9.88
C TRP A 131 20.93 -12.43 10.94
N ARG A 132 21.60 -11.43 11.51
CA ARG A 132 22.57 -11.64 12.58
C ARG A 132 21.94 -12.24 13.84
N SER A 133 20.72 -11.83 14.18
CA SER A 133 19.94 -12.43 15.27
C SER A 133 19.75 -13.93 15.03
N LEU A 134 19.35 -14.33 13.82
CA LEU A 134 19.13 -15.74 13.44
C LEU A 134 20.43 -16.57 13.34
N GLU A 135 21.57 -15.95 13.01
CA GLU A 135 22.87 -16.62 13.10
C GLU A 135 23.24 -16.98 14.54
N LEU A 136 22.94 -16.07 15.48
CA LEU A 136 23.24 -16.24 16.91
C LEU A 136 22.20 -17.12 17.62
N GLN A 137 20.94 -17.02 17.20
CA GLN A 137 19.78 -17.73 17.76
C GLN A 137 18.93 -18.31 16.63
N PRO A 138 19.30 -19.50 16.11
CA PRO A 138 18.57 -20.12 15.00
C PRO A 138 17.13 -20.54 15.33
N ASP A 139 16.76 -20.63 16.61
CA ASP A 139 15.42 -20.99 17.06
C ASP A 139 14.63 -19.79 17.58
N PHE A 140 14.55 -18.74 16.74
CA PHE A 140 13.83 -17.50 17.05
C PHE A 140 12.73 -17.23 16.01
N PRO A 141 11.50 -17.74 16.22
CA PRO A 141 10.41 -17.63 15.24
C PRO A 141 10.07 -16.19 14.84
N GLU A 142 10.02 -15.27 15.80
CA GLU A 142 9.68 -13.86 15.60
C GLU A 142 10.70 -13.18 14.69
N ALA A 143 11.99 -13.49 14.83
CA ALA A 143 13.03 -12.99 13.94
C ALA A 143 12.87 -13.48 12.49
N TYR A 144 12.36 -14.71 12.27
CA TYR A 144 12.01 -15.15 10.92
C TYR A 144 10.80 -14.40 10.35
N VAL A 145 9.79 -14.09 11.17
CA VAL A 145 8.64 -13.29 10.72
C VAL A 145 9.09 -11.89 10.33
N ASN A 146 9.81 -11.19 11.22
CA ASN A 146 10.24 -9.82 10.96
C ASN A 146 11.24 -9.72 9.81
N LEU A 147 12.15 -10.69 9.66
CA LEU A 147 13.00 -10.78 8.47
C LEU A 147 12.17 -10.98 7.20
N GLY A 148 11.11 -11.79 7.26
CA GLY A 148 10.16 -11.95 6.16
C GLY A 148 9.46 -10.65 5.80
N ASN A 149 8.97 -9.89 6.78
CA ASN A 149 8.31 -8.61 6.57
C ASN A 149 9.26 -7.62 5.87
N VAL A 150 10.47 -7.46 6.39
CA VAL A 150 11.50 -6.59 5.79
C VAL A 150 11.85 -7.01 4.36
N LEU A 151 11.99 -8.31 4.11
CA LEU A 151 12.24 -8.81 2.75
C LEU A 151 11.08 -8.47 1.81
N ASP A 152 9.83 -8.57 2.28
CA ASP A 152 8.66 -8.27 1.48
C ASP A 152 8.53 -6.76 1.17
N GLU A 153 8.84 -5.90 2.13
CA GLU A 153 8.94 -4.43 1.94
C GLU A 153 10.04 -4.06 0.93
N MET A 154 11.14 -4.83 0.90
CA MET A 154 12.20 -4.67 -0.11
C MET A 154 11.85 -5.26 -1.49
N GLY A 155 10.63 -5.79 -1.68
CA GLY A 155 10.21 -6.44 -2.92
C GLY A 155 10.79 -7.84 -3.15
N ARG A 156 11.45 -8.43 -2.15
CA ARG A 156 12.03 -9.79 -2.19
C ARG A 156 11.03 -10.82 -1.67
N THR A 157 9.79 -10.77 -2.17
CA THR A 157 8.64 -11.54 -1.66
C THR A 157 8.86 -13.05 -1.66
N HIS A 158 9.55 -13.62 -2.66
CA HIS A 158 9.88 -15.04 -2.66
C HIS A 158 10.80 -15.46 -1.51
N GLU A 159 11.72 -14.59 -1.09
CA GLU A 159 12.60 -14.86 0.05
C GLU A 159 11.85 -14.68 1.37
N ALA A 160 10.94 -13.70 1.44
CA ALA A 160 10.03 -13.51 2.56
C ALA A 160 9.21 -14.79 2.84
N LEU A 161 8.62 -15.38 1.80
CA LEU A 161 7.89 -16.65 1.90
C LEU A 161 8.73 -17.79 2.49
N GLN A 162 10.04 -17.85 2.20
CA GLN A 162 10.92 -18.85 2.80
C GLN A 162 11.09 -18.62 4.30
N MET A 163 11.23 -17.36 4.73
CA MET A 163 11.38 -17.01 6.14
C MET A 163 10.08 -17.27 6.91
N TYR A 164 8.92 -16.89 6.38
CA TYR A 164 7.63 -17.22 7.01
C TYR A 164 7.42 -18.73 7.14
N ARG A 165 7.77 -19.53 6.12
CA ARG A 165 7.69 -20.99 6.21
C ARG A 165 8.65 -21.56 7.27
N ARG A 166 9.79 -20.93 7.54
CA ARG A 166 10.70 -21.29 8.64
C ARG A 166 10.11 -20.91 10.01
N ALA A 167 9.46 -19.75 10.11
CA ALA A 167 8.73 -19.36 11.32
C ALA A 167 7.59 -20.34 11.62
N LEU A 168 6.79 -20.68 10.59
CA LEU A 168 5.64 -21.57 10.70
C LEU A 168 6.01 -22.98 11.18
N LYS A 169 7.17 -23.50 10.77
CA LYS A 169 7.68 -24.79 11.27
C LYS A 169 7.89 -24.81 12.78
N ARG A 170 8.16 -23.66 13.39
CA ARG A 170 8.38 -23.51 14.84
C ARG A 170 7.09 -23.16 15.57
N LEU A 171 6.26 -22.32 14.96
CA LEU A 171 4.96 -21.90 15.49
C LEU A 171 3.80 -22.32 14.57
N PRO A 172 3.43 -23.62 14.53
CA PRO A 172 2.41 -24.12 13.60
C PRO A 172 0.98 -23.67 13.91
N GLN A 173 0.75 -22.99 15.04
CA GLN A 173 -0.55 -22.47 15.46
C GLN A 173 -0.59 -20.94 15.52
N ALA A 174 0.31 -20.26 14.80
CA ALA A 174 0.34 -18.80 14.73
C ALA A 174 -0.48 -18.28 13.53
N PRO A 175 -1.69 -17.73 13.72
CA PRO A 175 -2.53 -17.22 12.62
C PRO A 175 -1.83 -16.12 11.81
N ASP A 176 -1.06 -15.25 12.47
CA ASP A 176 -0.40 -14.11 11.82
C ASP A 176 0.63 -14.57 10.77
N ILE A 177 1.29 -15.72 10.99
CA ILE A 177 2.24 -16.28 10.01
C ILE A 177 1.49 -16.81 8.78
N TYR A 178 0.34 -17.46 8.97
CA TYR A 178 -0.52 -17.87 7.86
C TYR A 178 -1.03 -16.67 7.07
N TYR A 179 -1.46 -15.62 7.76
CA TYR A 179 -1.87 -14.36 7.14
C TYR A 179 -0.72 -13.74 6.32
N ASN A 180 0.49 -13.62 6.87
CA ASN A 180 1.64 -13.03 6.17
C ASN A 180 2.01 -13.82 4.90
N ILE A 181 1.92 -15.15 4.94
CA ILE A 181 2.13 -15.98 3.75
C ILE A 181 1.03 -15.71 2.71
N GLY A 182 -0.24 -15.71 3.12
CA GLY A 182 -1.36 -15.40 2.22
C GLY A 182 -1.24 -14.02 1.59
N TYR A 183 -0.84 -13.01 2.38
CA TYR A 183 -0.63 -11.65 1.90
C TYR A 183 0.51 -11.58 0.86
N ALA A 184 1.66 -12.19 1.15
CA ALA A 184 2.78 -12.27 0.22
C ALA A 184 2.41 -13.01 -1.09
N LEU A 185 1.63 -14.09 -1.00
CA LEU A 185 1.14 -14.83 -2.17
C LEU A 185 0.19 -13.99 -3.05
N ASN A 186 -0.70 -13.21 -2.42
CA ASN A 186 -1.55 -12.25 -3.14
C ASN A 186 -0.71 -11.24 -3.94
N ARG A 187 0.36 -10.68 -3.34
CA ARG A 187 1.24 -9.71 -4.01
C ARG A 187 1.90 -10.25 -5.27
N ILE A 188 2.26 -11.53 -5.30
CA ILE A 188 2.87 -12.19 -6.47
C ILE A 188 1.86 -12.88 -7.39
N GLY A 189 0.56 -12.65 -7.19
CA GLY A 189 -0.51 -13.18 -8.04
C GLY A 189 -0.83 -14.66 -7.84
N GLN A 190 -0.33 -15.30 -6.77
CA GLN A 190 -0.60 -16.71 -6.46
C GLN A 190 -1.88 -16.86 -5.62
N PHE A 191 -2.99 -16.34 -6.16
CA PHE A 191 -4.25 -16.17 -5.42
C PHE A 191 -4.84 -17.48 -4.87
N ALA A 192 -4.72 -18.60 -5.60
CA ALA A 192 -5.26 -19.87 -5.16
C ALA A 192 -4.53 -20.41 -3.91
N GLU A 193 -3.19 -20.35 -3.90
CA GLU A 193 -2.41 -20.73 -2.72
C GLU A 193 -2.66 -19.74 -1.57
N ALA A 194 -2.77 -18.43 -1.87
CA ALA A 194 -3.08 -17.39 -0.89
C ALA A 194 -4.35 -17.72 -0.08
N MET A 195 -5.41 -18.15 -0.78
CA MET A 195 -6.69 -18.53 -0.17
C MET A 195 -6.53 -19.67 0.84
N GLU A 196 -5.75 -20.72 0.54
CA GLU A 196 -5.51 -21.84 1.47
C GLU A 196 -4.86 -21.35 2.77
N PHE A 197 -3.92 -20.41 2.67
CA PHE A 197 -3.26 -19.83 3.84
C PHE A 197 -4.18 -18.91 4.65
N PHE A 198 -5.00 -18.09 3.99
CA PHE A 198 -6.01 -17.28 4.70
C PHE A 198 -7.09 -18.15 5.36
N GLU A 199 -7.56 -19.22 4.73
CA GLU A 199 -8.48 -20.19 5.35
C GLU A 199 -7.87 -20.77 6.63
N ARG A 200 -6.57 -21.07 6.60
CA ARG A 200 -5.88 -21.59 7.78
C ARG A 200 -5.71 -20.54 8.88
N ALA A 201 -5.43 -19.29 8.52
CA ALA A 201 -5.41 -18.17 9.46
C ALA A 201 -6.79 -17.99 10.11
N LEU A 202 -7.86 -18.00 9.32
CA LEU A 202 -9.24 -17.85 9.75
C LEU A 202 -9.75 -19.07 10.56
N ALA A 203 -9.23 -20.26 10.31
CA ALA A 203 -9.54 -21.43 11.14
C ALA A 203 -8.99 -21.27 12.57
N LEU A 204 -7.90 -20.53 12.75
CA LEU A 204 -7.28 -20.23 14.06
C LEU A 204 -7.86 -18.94 14.67
N LYS A 205 -8.20 -17.94 13.84
CA LYS A 205 -8.76 -16.64 14.24
C LYS A 205 -9.89 -16.23 13.27
N PRO A 206 -11.14 -16.70 13.49
CA PRO A 206 -12.25 -16.59 12.52
C PRO A 206 -12.70 -15.17 12.15
N GLU A 207 -12.46 -14.21 13.01
CA GLU A 207 -12.90 -12.82 12.88
C GLU A 207 -11.73 -11.87 12.57
N ASP A 208 -10.60 -12.39 12.09
CA ASP A 208 -9.47 -11.54 11.71
C ASP A 208 -9.81 -10.69 10.46
N PRO A 209 -9.98 -9.36 10.59
CA PRO A 209 -10.43 -8.53 9.48
C PRO A 209 -9.44 -8.53 8.30
N ALA A 210 -8.15 -8.58 8.58
CA ALA A 210 -7.11 -8.54 7.56
C ALA A 210 -7.12 -9.83 6.72
N ALA A 211 -7.23 -11.00 7.35
CA ALA A 211 -7.37 -12.27 6.65
C ALA A 211 -8.69 -12.38 5.87
N LEU A 212 -9.81 -11.90 6.41
CA LEU A 212 -11.10 -11.85 5.70
C LEU A 212 -10.99 -11.00 4.42
N ASN A 213 -10.43 -9.79 4.52
CA ASN A 213 -10.22 -8.92 3.36
C ASN A 213 -9.19 -9.51 2.38
N GLY A 214 -8.10 -10.11 2.88
CA GLY A 214 -7.08 -10.76 2.06
C GLY A 214 -7.64 -11.95 1.25
N TYR A 215 -8.54 -12.73 1.84
CA TYR A 215 -9.25 -13.80 1.14
C TYR A 215 -10.22 -13.26 0.08
N GLY A 216 -10.98 -12.21 0.41
CA GLY A 216 -11.82 -11.49 -0.55
C GLY A 216 -11.01 -10.95 -1.74
N PHE A 217 -9.83 -10.38 -1.49
CA PHE A 217 -8.92 -9.90 -2.53
C PHE A 217 -8.46 -11.02 -3.45
N ALA A 218 -8.10 -12.19 -2.89
CA ALA A 218 -7.70 -13.35 -3.68
C ALA A 218 -8.85 -13.85 -4.58
N LEU A 219 -10.08 -13.91 -4.06
CA LEU A 219 -11.28 -14.28 -4.82
C LEU A 219 -11.55 -13.30 -5.98
N ALA A 220 -11.54 -12.00 -5.69
CA ALA A 220 -11.78 -10.95 -6.67
C ALA A 220 -10.79 -11.03 -7.85
N ASN A 221 -9.51 -11.28 -7.56
CA ASN A 221 -8.49 -11.45 -8.60
C ASN A 221 -8.59 -12.78 -9.38
N GLN A 222 -9.41 -13.73 -8.93
CA GLN A 222 -9.82 -14.90 -9.72
C GLN A 222 -11.12 -14.67 -10.51
N GLY A 223 -11.64 -13.43 -10.54
CA GLY A 223 -12.90 -13.09 -11.19
C GLY A 223 -14.15 -13.53 -10.41
N ARG A 224 -13.99 -13.90 -9.13
CA ARG A 224 -15.09 -14.34 -8.26
C ARG A 224 -15.59 -13.18 -7.39
N ASP A 225 -15.91 -12.05 -8.04
CA ASP A 225 -16.26 -10.81 -7.36
C ASP A 225 -17.48 -10.94 -6.44
N GLU A 226 -18.54 -11.66 -6.83
CA GLU A 226 -19.73 -11.87 -5.97
C GLU A 226 -19.38 -12.58 -4.65
N GLU A 227 -18.50 -13.57 -4.69
CA GLU A 227 -18.04 -14.24 -3.48
C GLU A 227 -17.15 -13.30 -2.65
N ALA A 228 -16.29 -12.51 -3.30
CA ALA A 228 -15.44 -11.54 -2.62
C ALA A 228 -16.24 -10.52 -1.81
N LEU A 229 -17.39 -10.05 -2.31
CA LEU A 229 -18.25 -9.10 -1.59
C LEU A 229 -18.64 -9.59 -0.19
N VAL A 230 -18.96 -10.89 -0.05
CA VAL A 230 -19.35 -11.49 1.24
C VAL A 230 -18.18 -11.41 2.24
N TRP A 231 -16.96 -11.66 1.77
CA TRP A 231 -15.76 -11.62 2.63
C TRP A 231 -15.37 -10.19 3.01
N TYR A 232 -15.46 -9.24 2.09
CA TYR A 232 -15.23 -7.83 2.40
C TYR A 232 -16.25 -7.28 3.40
N GLN A 233 -17.53 -7.65 3.26
CA GLN A 233 -18.57 -7.26 4.22
C GLN A 233 -18.27 -7.80 5.62
N ARG A 234 -17.89 -9.07 5.72
CA ARG A 234 -17.45 -9.65 7.01
C ARG A 234 -16.22 -8.96 7.58
N ALA A 235 -15.25 -8.57 6.75
CA ALA A 235 -14.09 -7.80 7.22
C ALA A 235 -14.51 -6.43 7.78
N LEU A 236 -15.45 -5.75 7.10
CA LEU A 236 -15.99 -4.45 7.50
C LEU A 236 -16.85 -4.51 8.78
N GLU A 237 -17.48 -5.64 9.08
CA GLU A 237 -18.17 -5.87 10.36
C GLU A 237 -17.19 -5.87 11.55
N GLN A 238 -15.95 -6.29 11.32
CA GLN A 238 -14.91 -6.38 12.36
C GLN A 238 -14.06 -5.11 12.46
N ALA A 239 -13.77 -4.47 11.31
CA ALA A 239 -13.00 -3.23 11.27
C ALA A 239 -13.41 -2.35 10.09
N ASP A 240 -13.80 -1.11 10.40
CA ASP A 240 -14.20 -0.10 9.42
C ASP A 240 -12.97 0.67 8.91
N THR A 241 -12.33 0.13 7.87
CA THR A 241 -11.08 0.67 7.31
C THR A 241 -11.25 1.10 5.85
N ALA A 242 -10.51 2.13 5.43
CA ALA A 242 -10.59 2.67 4.09
C ALA A 242 -10.27 1.63 2.99
N ASN A 243 -9.22 0.83 3.20
CA ASN A 243 -8.77 -0.18 2.22
C ASN A 243 -9.81 -1.27 1.96
N TYR A 244 -10.63 -1.63 2.95
CA TYR A 244 -11.66 -2.67 2.78
C TYR A 244 -12.85 -2.14 1.98
N HIS A 245 -13.27 -0.89 2.24
CA HIS A 245 -14.27 -0.22 1.41
C HIS A 245 -13.78 -0.04 -0.03
N TYR A 246 -12.50 0.30 -0.21
CA TYR A 246 -11.89 0.42 -1.55
C TYR A 246 -11.94 -0.91 -2.32
N ASN A 247 -11.50 -2.02 -1.70
CA ASN A 247 -11.54 -3.35 -2.34
C ASN A 247 -12.97 -3.81 -2.66
N LEU A 248 -13.92 -3.52 -1.77
CA LEU A 248 -15.34 -3.74 -1.99
C LEU A 248 -15.83 -2.93 -3.20
N GLY A 249 -15.50 -1.65 -3.27
CA GLY A 249 -15.87 -0.74 -4.36
C GLY A 249 -15.35 -1.19 -5.73
N LEU A 250 -14.08 -1.63 -5.80
CA LEU A 250 -13.51 -2.19 -7.04
C LEU A 250 -14.29 -3.41 -7.55
N SER A 251 -14.71 -4.29 -6.64
CA SER A 251 -15.44 -5.52 -7.00
C SER A 251 -16.87 -5.22 -7.41
N LEU A 252 -17.54 -4.28 -6.72
CA LEU A 252 -18.86 -3.77 -7.09
C LEU A 252 -18.85 -3.11 -8.48
N ARG A 253 -17.79 -2.34 -8.80
CA ARG A 253 -17.61 -1.73 -10.12
C ARG A 253 -17.49 -2.78 -11.22
N ARG A 254 -16.67 -3.83 -11.01
CA ARG A 254 -16.54 -4.94 -11.98
C ARG A 254 -17.85 -5.69 -12.22
N LEU A 255 -18.71 -5.77 -11.20
CA LEU A 255 -20.06 -6.35 -11.30
C LEU A 255 -21.10 -5.39 -11.92
N GLY A 256 -20.73 -4.16 -12.25
CA GLY A 256 -21.65 -3.13 -12.77
C GLY A 256 -22.64 -2.59 -11.72
N ARG A 257 -22.35 -2.79 -10.42
CA ARG A 257 -23.17 -2.29 -9.30
C ARG A 257 -22.77 -0.85 -8.97
N GLU A 258 -23.01 0.03 -9.94
CA GLU A 258 -22.41 1.37 -10.02
C GLU A 258 -22.69 2.26 -8.79
N GLN A 259 -23.92 2.24 -8.26
CA GLN A 259 -24.27 3.06 -7.10
C GLN A 259 -23.65 2.54 -5.80
N GLU A 260 -23.57 1.22 -5.65
CA GLU A 260 -22.95 0.60 -4.48
C GLU A 260 -21.43 0.81 -4.50
N ALA A 261 -20.80 0.74 -5.68
CA ALA A 261 -19.38 1.04 -5.86
C ALA A 261 -19.06 2.48 -5.45
N LEU A 262 -19.88 3.45 -5.89
CA LEU A 262 -19.71 4.85 -5.51
C LEU A 262 -19.79 5.05 -3.99
N GLN A 263 -20.79 4.45 -3.34
CA GLN A 263 -20.93 4.51 -1.89
C GLN A 263 -19.72 3.89 -1.16
N ALA A 264 -19.17 2.79 -1.67
CA ALA A 264 -17.97 2.19 -1.10
C ALA A 264 -16.75 3.12 -1.22
N PHE A 265 -16.55 3.76 -2.38
CA PHE A 265 -15.46 4.75 -2.52
C PHE A 265 -15.67 5.98 -1.65
N ASP A 266 -16.91 6.47 -1.49
CA ASP A 266 -17.24 7.54 -0.55
C ASP A 266 -16.83 7.15 0.88
N ARG A 267 -17.17 5.94 1.33
CA ARG A 267 -16.76 5.43 2.65
C ARG A 267 -15.25 5.30 2.79
N ALA A 268 -14.55 4.85 1.75
CA ALA A 268 -13.09 4.79 1.75
C ALA A 268 -12.47 6.17 1.99
N ILE A 269 -12.97 7.20 1.30
CA ILE A 269 -12.50 8.58 1.43
C ILE A 269 -12.94 9.22 2.76
N GLU A 270 -14.11 8.89 3.29
CA GLU A 270 -14.52 9.33 4.64
C GLU A 270 -13.54 8.83 5.72
N ARG A 271 -13.04 7.60 5.58
CA ARG A 271 -12.09 6.98 6.52
C ARG A 271 -10.66 7.44 6.31
N HIS A 272 -10.25 7.63 5.06
CA HIS A 272 -8.95 8.16 4.71
C HIS A 272 -9.12 9.23 3.62
N PRO A 273 -9.27 10.51 4.02
CA PRO A 273 -9.54 11.59 3.08
C PRO A 273 -8.46 11.76 2.00
N ASP A 274 -7.23 11.35 2.29
CA ASP A 274 -6.08 11.46 1.41
C ASP A 274 -5.75 10.14 0.69
N PHE A 275 -6.75 9.27 0.51
CA PHE A 275 -6.62 8.02 -0.24
C PHE A 275 -6.64 8.29 -1.76
N PHE A 276 -5.44 8.46 -2.32
CA PHE A 276 -5.23 8.81 -3.74
C PHE A 276 -6.01 7.91 -4.71
N GLU A 277 -5.88 6.59 -4.58
CA GLU A 277 -6.49 5.62 -5.49
C GLU A 277 -8.03 5.65 -5.39
N ALA A 278 -8.58 5.83 -4.19
CA ALA A 278 -10.02 5.93 -3.99
C ALA A 278 -10.60 7.21 -4.60
N LEU A 279 -9.86 8.34 -4.55
CA LEU A 279 -10.25 9.59 -5.23
C LEU A 279 -10.32 9.41 -6.75
N ILE A 280 -9.33 8.72 -7.34
CA ILE A 280 -9.31 8.42 -8.77
C ILE A 280 -10.50 7.53 -9.17
N GLU A 281 -10.70 6.42 -8.45
CA GLU A 281 -11.80 5.48 -8.73
C GLU A 281 -13.18 6.13 -8.53
N ARG A 282 -13.33 6.99 -7.51
CA ARG A 282 -14.56 7.77 -7.33
C ARG A 282 -14.79 8.76 -8.47
N ALA A 283 -13.75 9.46 -8.93
CA ALA A 283 -13.87 10.39 -10.04
C ALA A 283 -14.32 9.71 -11.34
N ILE A 284 -13.75 8.54 -11.64
CA ILE A 284 -14.18 7.70 -12.77
C ILE A 284 -15.69 7.42 -12.61
N GLN A 285 -16.09 6.97 -11.42
CA GLN A 285 -17.48 6.59 -11.15
C GLN A 285 -18.47 7.75 -11.24
N LEU A 286 -18.12 8.90 -10.70
CA LEU A 286 -18.90 10.14 -10.81
C LEU A 286 -19.05 10.57 -12.27
N SER A 287 -18.02 10.41 -13.10
CA SER A 287 -18.09 10.72 -14.53
C SER A 287 -19.09 9.83 -15.29
N HIS A 288 -19.24 8.57 -14.89
CA HIS A 288 -20.25 7.67 -15.46
C HIS A 288 -21.69 8.10 -15.13
N GLN A 289 -21.87 8.87 -14.04
CA GLN A 289 -23.14 9.43 -13.59
C GLN A 289 -23.33 10.91 -14.02
N ASP A 290 -22.50 11.41 -14.94
CA ASP A 290 -22.49 12.80 -15.42
C ASP A 290 -22.26 13.86 -14.31
N ARG A 291 -21.71 13.45 -13.16
CA ARG A 291 -21.33 14.34 -12.03
C ARG A 291 -19.92 14.88 -12.23
N PHE A 292 -19.71 15.60 -13.33
CA PHE A 292 -18.37 15.97 -13.81
C PHE A 292 -17.63 16.91 -12.87
N GLU A 293 -18.29 17.91 -12.29
CA GLU A 293 -17.64 18.87 -11.39
C GLU A 293 -17.07 18.19 -10.13
N GLU A 294 -17.80 17.23 -9.57
CA GLU A 294 -17.36 16.45 -8.41
C GLU A 294 -16.19 15.53 -8.77
N ALA A 295 -16.25 14.87 -9.94
CA ALA A 295 -15.13 14.09 -10.45
C ALA A 295 -13.85 14.94 -10.62
N LEU A 296 -13.98 16.14 -11.17
CA LEU A 296 -12.84 17.06 -11.32
C LEU A 296 -12.29 17.53 -9.96
N ALA A 297 -13.15 17.73 -8.96
CA ALA A 297 -12.72 18.07 -7.61
C ALA A 297 -11.85 16.97 -6.97
N ASP A 298 -12.23 15.70 -7.14
CA ASP A 298 -11.46 14.56 -6.66
C ASP A 298 -10.10 14.46 -7.35
N LEU A 299 -10.06 14.66 -8.67
CA LEU A 299 -8.82 14.64 -9.44
C LEU A 299 -7.90 15.82 -9.11
N ASN A 300 -8.45 16.98 -8.72
CA ASN A 300 -7.66 18.09 -8.20
C ASN A 300 -7.06 17.74 -6.83
N ARG A 301 -7.81 17.05 -5.98
CA ARG A 301 -7.31 16.59 -4.68
C ARG A 301 -6.22 15.53 -4.85
N ALA A 302 -6.42 14.55 -5.72
CA ALA A 302 -5.41 13.53 -6.02
C ALA A 302 -4.09 14.16 -6.51
N GLU A 303 -4.16 15.17 -7.39
CA GLU A 303 -2.98 15.93 -7.85
C GLU A 303 -2.28 16.72 -6.73
N GLN A 304 -3.01 17.17 -5.70
CA GLN A 304 -2.39 17.83 -4.55
C GLN A 304 -1.62 16.85 -3.66
N LEU A 305 -2.06 15.60 -3.58
CA LEU A 305 -1.42 14.54 -2.81
C LEU A 305 -0.14 14.04 -3.50
N ASP A 306 -0.20 13.89 -4.83
CA ASP A 306 0.96 13.55 -5.66
C ASP A 306 1.05 14.48 -6.89
N PRO A 307 1.78 15.61 -6.77
CA PRO A 307 1.96 16.56 -7.87
C PRO A 307 2.77 16.04 -9.06
N GLU A 308 3.58 15.00 -8.85
CA GLU A 308 4.44 14.41 -9.88
C GLU A 308 3.70 13.31 -10.66
N SER A 309 2.62 12.76 -10.10
CA SER A 309 1.79 11.79 -10.82
C SER A 309 1.14 12.38 -12.07
N SER A 310 1.20 11.59 -13.14
CA SER A 310 0.55 11.88 -14.42
C SER A 310 -0.90 11.38 -14.45
N GLU A 311 -1.28 10.51 -13.52
CA GLU A 311 -2.61 9.87 -13.50
C GLU A 311 -3.76 10.87 -13.32
N PRO A 312 -3.71 11.85 -12.38
CA PRO A 312 -4.83 12.77 -12.22
C PRO A 312 -5.13 13.57 -13.49
N ALA A 313 -4.09 14.01 -14.22
CA ALA A 313 -4.24 14.71 -15.49
C ALA A 313 -4.81 13.79 -16.59
N PHE A 314 -4.34 12.53 -16.64
CA PHE A 314 -4.89 11.52 -17.54
C PHE A 314 -6.39 11.31 -17.31
N TYR A 315 -6.82 11.01 -16.08
CA TYR A 315 -8.24 10.79 -15.80
C TYR A 315 -9.07 12.07 -15.97
N ARG A 316 -8.51 13.25 -15.71
CA ARG A 316 -9.19 14.54 -15.97
C ARG A 316 -9.50 14.72 -17.45
N SER A 317 -8.57 14.33 -18.31
CA SER A 317 -8.80 14.34 -19.76
C SER A 317 -9.99 13.46 -20.15
N MET A 318 -10.12 12.27 -19.55
CA MET A 318 -11.24 11.35 -19.81
C MET A 318 -12.57 11.90 -19.31
N VAL A 319 -12.59 12.50 -18.12
CA VAL A 319 -13.78 13.16 -17.56
C VAL A 319 -14.23 14.33 -18.46
N LEU A 320 -13.29 15.19 -18.88
CA LEU A 320 -13.56 16.32 -19.76
C LEU A 320 -14.01 15.87 -21.17
N GLU A 321 -13.43 14.79 -21.69
CA GLU A 321 -13.84 14.18 -22.94
C GLU A 321 -15.29 13.72 -22.88
N ARG A 322 -15.67 13.01 -21.80
CA ARG A 322 -17.04 12.55 -21.58
C ARG A 322 -18.03 13.70 -21.42
N TRP A 323 -17.60 14.78 -20.78
CA TRP A 323 -18.38 16.03 -20.69
C TRP A 323 -18.47 16.78 -22.04
N GLY A 324 -17.68 16.40 -23.05
CA GLY A 324 -17.66 17.05 -24.36
C GLY A 324 -16.74 18.27 -24.45
N ARG A 325 -15.94 18.56 -23.41
CA ARG A 325 -14.97 19.66 -23.35
C ARG A 325 -13.65 19.25 -24.00
N LEU A 326 -13.72 18.86 -25.27
CA LEU A 326 -12.59 18.24 -26.00
C LEU A 326 -11.30 19.09 -26.03
N PRO A 327 -11.32 20.42 -26.22
CA PRO A 327 -10.09 21.22 -26.16
C PRO A 327 -9.42 21.21 -24.79
N GLU A 328 -10.20 21.07 -23.72
CA GLU A 328 -9.71 21.03 -22.35
C GLU A 328 -9.15 19.66 -22.02
N ALA A 329 -9.84 18.60 -22.46
CA ALA A 329 -9.32 17.24 -22.39
C ALA A 329 -7.96 17.13 -23.08
N LEU A 330 -7.79 17.75 -24.25
CA LEU A 330 -6.51 17.76 -24.96
C LEU A 330 -5.41 18.51 -24.19
N ARG A 331 -5.73 19.59 -23.47
CA ARG A 331 -4.72 20.26 -22.62
C ARG A 331 -4.30 19.38 -21.45
N GLU A 332 -5.23 18.68 -20.82
CA GLU A 332 -4.92 17.79 -19.70
C GLU A 332 -4.11 16.56 -20.15
N ILE A 333 -4.40 16.00 -21.33
CA ILE A 333 -3.58 14.90 -21.86
C ILE A 333 -2.17 15.37 -22.23
N GLU A 334 -2.01 16.62 -22.70
CA GLU A 334 -0.69 17.20 -22.97
C GLU A 334 0.09 17.42 -21.67
N ARG A 335 -0.55 17.92 -20.60
CA ARG A 335 0.06 18.02 -19.26
C ARG A 335 0.49 16.66 -18.70
N CYS A 336 -0.31 15.61 -18.92
CA CYS A 336 0.06 14.24 -18.57
C CYS A 336 1.34 13.81 -19.29
N LEU A 337 1.43 14.03 -20.60
CA LEU A 337 2.58 13.66 -21.43
C LEU A 337 3.81 14.56 -21.22
N GLU A 338 3.64 15.77 -20.69
CA GLU A 338 4.77 16.62 -20.26
C GLU A 338 5.48 16.04 -19.03
N ARG A 339 4.73 15.40 -18.12
CA ARG A 339 5.25 14.77 -16.90
C ARG A 339 5.80 13.38 -17.17
N ASP A 340 5.01 12.54 -17.82
CA ASP A 340 5.41 11.21 -18.25
C ASP A 340 5.23 11.10 -19.77
N PRO A 341 6.29 11.42 -20.53
CA PRO A 341 6.26 11.26 -21.98
C PRO A 341 5.88 9.85 -22.39
N ASP A 342 6.28 8.82 -21.63
CA ASP A 342 6.14 7.40 -21.94
C ASP A 342 4.80 6.76 -21.53
N PHE A 343 3.87 7.57 -21.02
CA PHE A 343 2.51 7.13 -20.66
C PHE A 343 1.74 6.66 -21.91
N GLY A 344 1.84 5.35 -22.21
CA GLY A 344 1.33 4.77 -23.46
C GLY A 344 -0.16 5.00 -23.71
N MET A 345 -1.01 4.86 -22.69
CA MET A 345 -2.45 5.13 -22.83
C MET A 345 -2.72 6.61 -23.15
N ALA A 346 -1.94 7.53 -22.58
CA ALA A 346 -2.13 8.96 -22.79
C ALA A 346 -1.76 9.38 -24.21
N ARG A 347 -0.70 8.80 -24.80
CA ARG A 347 -0.32 9.02 -26.21
C ARG A 347 -1.43 8.61 -27.17
N ASN A 348 -2.04 7.44 -26.94
CA ASN A 348 -3.17 6.98 -27.74
C ASN A 348 -4.40 7.88 -27.57
N ASN A 349 -4.73 8.26 -26.33
CA ASN A 349 -5.87 9.13 -26.03
C ASN A 349 -5.69 10.55 -26.63
N ARG A 350 -4.47 11.08 -26.68
CA ARG A 350 -4.16 12.33 -27.38
C ARG A 350 -4.53 12.25 -28.87
N GLY A 351 -4.15 11.17 -29.54
CA GLY A 351 -4.54 10.92 -30.93
C GLY A 351 -6.06 10.87 -31.13
N ASN A 352 -6.77 10.19 -30.22
CA ASN A 352 -8.24 10.11 -30.24
C ASN A 352 -8.91 11.46 -30.03
N LEU A 353 -8.42 12.26 -29.08
CA LEU A 353 -8.93 13.62 -28.83
C LEU A 353 -8.71 14.54 -30.05
N LEU A 354 -7.53 14.48 -30.67
CA LEU A 354 -7.22 15.21 -31.90
C LEU A 354 -8.13 14.80 -33.06
N LEU A 355 -8.39 13.49 -33.19
CA LEU A 355 -9.34 12.95 -34.18
C LEU A 355 -10.75 13.51 -33.94
N LYS A 356 -11.26 13.46 -32.70
CA LYS A 356 -12.58 14.03 -32.36
C LYS A 356 -12.67 15.54 -32.63
N LEU A 357 -11.57 16.29 -32.40
CA LEU A 357 -11.45 17.71 -32.74
C LEU A 357 -11.30 17.99 -34.25
N GLY A 358 -11.14 16.96 -35.09
CA GLY A 358 -10.94 17.11 -36.53
C GLY A 358 -9.52 17.53 -36.93
N ARG A 359 -8.55 17.50 -36.00
CA ARG A 359 -7.12 17.78 -36.24
C ARG A 359 -6.43 16.53 -36.80
N LEU A 360 -6.87 16.13 -38.00
CA LEU A 360 -6.58 14.81 -38.58
C LEU A 360 -5.08 14.56 -38.82
N ASP A 361 -4.31 15.55 -39.25
CA ASP A 361 -2.88 15.38 -39.49
C ASP A 361 -2.09 15.15 -38.20
N GLU A 362 -2.47 15.83 -37.12
CA GLU A 362 -1.84 15.67 -35.81
C GLU A 362 -2.25 14.35 -35.15
N ALA A 363 -3.52 13.95 -35.29
CA ALA A 363 -3.98 12.62 -34.88
C ALA A 363 -3.21 11.51 -35.60
N LEU A 364 -3.02 11.64 -36.92
CA LEU A 364 -2.23 10.69 -37.71
C LEU A 364 -0.79 10.59 -37.20
N ALA A 365 -0.15 11.73 -36.93
CA ALA A 365 1.22 11.76 -36.41
C ALA A 365 1.34 11.02 -35.05
N CYS A 366 0.33 11.11 -34.18
CA CYS A 366 0.30 10.37 -32.91
C CYS A 366 0.28 8.85 -33.15
N PHE A 367 -0.60 8.37 -34.02
CA PHE A 367 -0.70 6.93 -34.28
C PHE A 367 0.49 6.39 -35.07
N ASP A 368 1.05 7.16 -36.00
CA ASP A 368 2.27 6.80 -36.71
C ASP A 368 3.47 6.68 -35.76
N ALA A 369 3.58 7.58 -34.77
CA ALA A 369 4.62 7.48 -33.74
C ALA A 369 4.49 6.20 -32.89
N LEU A 370 3.26 5.89 -32.42
CA LEU A 370 3.00 4.63 -31.70
C LEU A 370 3.37 3.38 -32.52
N LEU A 371 3.04 3.39 -33.82
CA LEU A 371 3.34 2.27 -34.72
C LEU A 371 4.82 2.17 -35.10
N ALA A 372 5.57 3.26 -35.00
CA ALA A 372 7.02 3.25 -35.19
C ALA A 372 7.75 2.58 -34.02
N GLU A 373 7.23 2.73 -32.79
CA GLU A 373 7.75 2.07 -31.59
C GLU A 373 7.32 0.60 -31.52
N SER A 374 6.03 0.34 -31.77
CA SER A 374 5.47 -1.01 -31.77
C SER A 374 4.49 -1.18 -32.93
N SER A 375 4.95 -1.89 -33.96
CA SER A 375 4.14 -2.18 -35.14
C SER A 375 2.95 -3.08 -34.89
N ASP A 376 2.87 -3.70 -33.70
CA ASP A 376 1.85 -4.70 -33.36
C ASP A 376 0.65 -4.17 -32.57
N LEU A 377 0.56 -2.85 -32.38
CA LEU A 377 -0.57 -2.21 -31.72
C LEU A 377 -1.81 -2.18 -32.64
N ALA A 378 -2.71 -3.16 -32.47
CA ALA A 378 -3.94 -3.28 -33.24
C ALA A 378 -4.82 -2.01 -33.16
N VAL A 379 -4.98 -1.46 -31.95
CA VAL A 379 -5.74 -0.22 -31.69
C VAL A 379 -5.15 0.98 -32.44
N ALA A 380 -3.81 1.10 -32.51
CA ALA A 380 -3.17 2.22 -33.22
C ALA A 380 -3.39 2.10 -34.74
N HIS A 381 -3.33 0.89 -35.30
CA HIS A 381 -3.71 0.64 -36.70
C HIS A 381 -5.18 0.99 -36.97
N TYR A 382 -6.09 0.64 -36.05
CA TYR A 382 -7.51 0.95 -36.17
C TYR A 382 -7.75 2.46 -36.17
N ASN A 383 -7.23 3.18 -35.17
CA ASN A 383 -7.41 4.63 -35.06
C ASN A 383 -6.77 5.37 -36.24
N ARG A 384 -5.62 4.89 -36.72
CA ARG A 384 -5.01 5.38 -37.97
C ARG A 384 -5.93 5.17 -39.17
N ALA A 385 -6.62 4.03 -39.26
CA ALA A 385 -7.59 3.77 -40.31
C ALA A 385 -8.77 4.75 -40.26
N CYS A 386 -9.28 5.06 -39.07
CA CYS A 386 -10.33 6.07 -38.86
C CYS A 386 -9.89 7.45 -39.36
N VAL A 387 -8.67 7.88 -39.02
CA VAL A 387 -8.10 9.16 -39.51
C VAL A 387 -8.04 9.17 -41.05
N MET A 388 -7.50 8.12 -41.67
CA MET A 388 -7.39 8.00 -43.13
C MET A 388 -8.77 7.98 -43.82
N ALA A 389 -9.75 7.33 -43.20
CA ALA A 389 -11.12 7.27 -43.68
C ALA A 389 -11.76 8.66 -43.70
N ARG A 390 -11.61 9.45 -42.64
CA ARG A 390 -12.07 10.85 -42.58
C ARG A 390 -11.35 11.76 -43.58
N LYS A 391 -10.08 11.48 -43.88
CA LYS A 391 -9.32 12.14 -44.97
C LYS A 391 -9.71 11.66 -46.37
N ARG A 392 -10.65 10.71 -46.50
CA ARG A 392 -11.08 10.05 -47.76
C ARG A 392 -9.93 9.31 -48.48
N GLN A 393 -8.89 8.92 -47.75
CA GLN A 393 -7.75 8.15 -48.24
C GLN A 393 -8.08 6.65 -48.19
N VAL A 394 -8.94 6.21 -49.12
CA VAL A 394 -9.59 4.88 -49.09
C VAL A 394 -8.57 3.73 -49.04
N ARG A 395 -7.48 3.81 -49.81
CA ARG A 395 -6.52 2.71 -49.90
C ARG A 395 -5.71 2.57 -48.61
N GLU A 396 -5.29 3.69 -48.05
CA GLU A 396 -4.52 3.77 -46.82
C GLU A 396 -5.37 3.37 -45.61
N ALA A 397 -6.65 3.79 -45.58
CA ALA A 397 -7.61 3.39 -44.56
C ALA A 397 -7.82 1.86 -44.56
N VAL A 398 -8.10 1.27 -45.74
CA VAL A 398 -8.29 -0.18 -45.88
C VAL A 398 -7.04 -0.95 -45.44
N ARG A 399 -5.84 -0.54 -45.87
CA ARG A 399 -4.59 -1.20 -45.45
C ARG A 399 -4.37 -1.16 -43.94
N SER A 400 -4.64 -0.02 -43.31
CA SER A 400 -4.46 0.12 -41.85
C SER A 400 -5.49 -0.73 -41.11
N LEU A 401 -6.74 -0.74 -41.58
CA LEU A 401 -7.79 -1.57 -41.00
C LEU A 401 -7.50 -3.07 -41.16
N GLU A 402 -6.95 -3.50 -42.31
CA GLU A 402 -6.47 -4.88 -42.50
C GLU A 402 -5.40 -5.26 -41.47
N GLN A 403 -4.48 -4.35 -41.14
CA GLN A 403 -3.47 -4.57 -40.09
C GLN A 403 -4.10 -4.70 -38.70
N ALA A 404 -5.12 -3.89 -38.38
CA ALA A 404 -5.85 -3.99 -37.13
C ALA A 404 -6.60 -5.33 -37.02
N ILE A 405 -7.38 -5.70 -38.04
CA ILE A 405 -8.16 -6.94 -38.09
C ILE A 405 -7.28 -8.19 -37.99
N ALA A 406 -6.12 -8.19 -38.65
CA ALA A 406 -5.19 -9.31 -38.61
C ALA A 406 -4.68 -9.62 -37.19
N ARG A 407 -4.66 -8.62 -36.31
CA ARG A 407 -4.23 -8.74 -34.90
C ARG A 407 -5.41 -8.97 -33.98
N GLU A 408 -6.50 -8.26 -34.23
CA GLU A 408 -7.73 -8.35 -33.46
C GLU A 408 -8.94 -8.33 -34.40
N PRO A 409 -9.51 -9.50 -34.72
CA PRO A 409 -10.63 -9.61 -35.67
C PRO A 409 -11.90 -8.85 -35.26
N GLY A 410 -12.02 -8.47 -33.98
CA GLY A 410 -13.12 -7.66 -33.45
C GLY A 410 -13.31 -6.33 -34.18
N PHE A 411 -12.21 -5.68 -34.60
CA PHE A 411 -12.25 -4.39 -35.30
C PHE A 411 -13.01 -4.39 -36.62
N LEU A 412 -13.23 -5.57 -37.23
CA LEU A 412 -14.10 -5.67 -38.39
C LEU A 412 -15.54 -5.30 -38.04
N ARG A 413 -16.03 -5.72 -36.87
CA ARG A 413 -17.37 -5.38 -36.39
C ARG A 413 -17.48 -3.91 -36.02
N ASP A 414 -16.45 -3.36 -35.42
CA ASP A 414 -16.42 -1.94 -35.02
C ASP A 414 -16.47 -1.04 -36.26
N ALA A 415 -15.66 -1.32 -37.28
CA ALA A 415 -15.63 -0.56 -38.53
C ALA A 415 -16.98 -0.54 -39.28
N LEU A 416 -17.84 -1.55 -39.08
CA LEU A 416 -19.17 -1.61 -39.70
C LEU A 416 -20.11 -0.51 -39.17
N VAL A 417 -19.93 -0.08 -37.93
CA VAL A 417 -20.82 0.88 -37.25
C VAL A 417 -20.14 2.20 -36.90
N ASP A 418 -18.81 2.26 -36.93
CA ASP A 418 -18.03 3.44 -36.58
C ASP A 418 -18.21 4.57 -37.62
N PRO A 419 -18.74 5.74 -37.23
CA PRO A 419 -19.00 6.88 -38.11
C PRO A 419 -17.77 7.42 -38.85
N ASP A 420 -16.55 7.20 -38.34
CA ASP A 420 -15.33 7.70 -38.98
C ASP A 420 -15.11 7.07 -40.38
N PHE A 421 -15.72 5.91 -40.63
CA PHE A 421 -15.70 5.23 -41.93
C PHE A 421 -16.81 5.67 -42.89
N ASP A 422 -17.80 6.46 -42.46
CA ASP A 422 -18.89 6.92 -43.33
C ASP A 422 -18.44 7.58 -44.65
N PRO A 423 -17.36 8.40 -44.67
CA PRO A 423 -16.88 9.02 -45.91
C PRO A 423 -16.39 8.01 -46.97
N ILE A 424 -16.04 6.78 -46.56
CA ILE A 424 -15.53 5.73 -47.43
C ILE A 424 -16.42 4.46 -47.45
N ARG A 425 -17.46 4.39 -46.62
CA ARG A 425 -18.28 3.18 -46.41
C ARG A 425 -18.79 2.58 -47.70
N GLN A 426 -19.24 3.40 -48.65
CA GLN A 426 -19.81 2.95 -49.94
C GLN A 426 -18.74 2.69 -51.02
N ARG A 427 -17.44 2.84 -50.72
CA ARG A 427 -16.38 2.65 -51.70
C ARG A 427 -16.19 1.14 -51.96
N PRO A 428 -16.07 0.69 -53.23
CA PRO A 428 -15.91 -0.72 -53.56
C PRO A 428 -14.77 -1.40 -52.81
N THR A 429 -13.62 -0.72 -52.66
CA THR A 429 -12.46 -1.25 -51.93
C THR A 429 -12.76 -1.53 -50.47
N PHE A 430 -13.53 -0.65 -49.81
CA PHE A 430 -13.89 -0.82 -48.41
C PHE A 430 -14.97 -1.91 -48.25
N GLN A 431 -15.98 -1.91 -49.11
CA GLN A 431 -16.98 -2.98 -49.15
C GLN A 431 -16.38 -4.38 -49.39
N ALA A 432 -15.36 -4.47 -50.24
CA ALA A 432 -14.65 -5.72 -50.48
C ALA A 432 -13.92 -6.23 -49.22
N LEU A 433 -13.37 -5.33 -48.40
CA LEU A 433 -12.78 -5.71 -47.10
C LEU A 433 -13.86 -6.27 -46.16
N LEU A 434 -15.02 -5.59 -46.06
CA LEU A 434 -16.10 -6.00 -45.16
C LEU A 434 -16.74 -7.35 -45.51
N GLN A 435 -16.58 -7.82 -46.75
CA GLN A 435 -17.12 -9.09 -47.23
C GLN A 435 -16.15 -10.26 -47.08
N ARG A 436 -14.89 -10.01 -46.70
CA ARG A 436 -13.92 -11.08 -46.43
C ARG A 436 -14.23 -11.70 -45.07
N LYS A 437 -14.70 -12.95 -45.10
CA LYS A 437 -14.90 -13.80 -43.93
C LYS A 437 -13.58 -14.31 -43.37
#